data_AF-A0A354V1U0-F1
#
_entry.id   AF-A0A354V1U0-F1
#
_cell.length_a   1.000
_cell.length_b   1.000
_cell.length_c   1.000
_cell.angle_alpha   90.00
_cell.angle_beta   90.00
_cell.angle_gamma   90.00
#
_symmetry.space_group_name_H-M   'P 1'
#
loop_
_entity.id
_entity.type
_entity.pdbx_description
1 polymer ?
#
loop_
_entity_poly.entity_id
_entity_poly.type
_entity_poly.pdbx_seq_one_letter_code
_entity_poly.pdbx_strand_id
1 'polypeptide(L)'
;MTDREYPMVVTALSDEDGGGFIAMAPDLKGCIADGETPEAAIAELHSAIQEWLDEARRLNREIPPPGALVAAKRAERTEINKLLKAQERLIKTQDQLLKDARKEIGKIRNSVSTLLEEQSRKEDRPYSEWTAETLSASAIGGVRRRAPLHLN
;
A
#
# COMPACT_ATOMS: atom_id res chain seq x y z
N MET A 1 0.05 43.18 25.63
CA MET A 1 0.61 42.75 24.32
C MET A 1 0.46 41.25 24.29
N THR A 2 -0.34 40.72 23.36
CA THR A 2 -0.65 39.28 23.33
C THR A 2 0.60 38.55 22.87
N ASP A 3 1.37 38.09 23.86
CA ASP A 3 2.64 37.40 23.71
C ASP A 3 2.39 36.06 23.02
N ARG A 4 2.63 36.06 21.71
CA ARG A 4 2.54 34.87 20.88
C ARG A 4 3.94 34.27 20.86
N GLU A 5 4.25 33.44 21.83
CA GLU A 5 5.49 32.66 21.83
C GLU A 5 5.41 31.65 20.67
N TYR A 6 5.98 32.05 19.53
CA TYR A 6 6.19 31.13 18.42
C TYR A 6 7.17 30.04 18.88
N PRO A 7 6.92 28.76 18.55
CA PRO A 7 7.90 27.71 18.74
C PRO A 7 9.23 28.11 18.09
N MET A 8 10.33 27.81 18.76
CA MET A 8 11.67 28.04 18.23
C MET A 8 12.40 26.71 18.14
N VAL A 9 13.09 26.50 17.03
CA VAL A 9 13.93 25.33 16.80
C VAL A 9 15.37 25.80 16.68
N VAL A 10 16.25 25.25 17.50
CA VAL A 10 17.67 25.55 17.48
C VAL A 10 18.44 24.33 17.00
N THR A 11 19.42 24.52 16.14
CA THR A 11 20.27 23.45 15.61
C THR A 11 21.71 23.93 15.56
N ALA A 12 22.65 23.07 15.95
CA ALA A 12 24.07 23.35 15.82
C ALA A 12 24.47 23.28 14.33
N LEU A 13 25.29 24.21 13.88
CA LEU A 13 25.90 24.16 12.57
C LEU A 13 27.18 23.32 12.63
N SER A 14 27.53 22.70 11.51
CA SER A 14 28.80 21.99 11.39
C SER A 14 29.97 22.98 11.36
N ASP A 15 31.17 22.53 11.71
CA ASP A 15 32.38 23.36 11.59
C ASP A 15 32.61 23.82 10.13
N GLU A 16 32.22 23.02 9.14
CA GLU A 16 32.31 23.35 7.71
C GLU A 16 31.34 24.47 7.31
N ASP A 17 30.20 24.58 8.00
CA ASP A 17 29.20 25.64 7.80
C ASP A 17 29.46 26.88 8.68
N GLY A 18 30.62 26.95 9.36
CA GLY A 18 31.05 28.08 10.18
C GLY A 18 30.88 27.90 11.69
N GLY A 19 30.35 26.75 12.15
CA GLY A 19 30.10 26.49 13.57
C GLY A 19 28.96 27.32 14.15
N GLY A 20 28.80 27.28 15.48
CA GLY A 20 27.73 28.00 16.18
C GLY A 20 26.35 27.34 16.02
N PHE A 21 25.30 28.16 16.13
CA PHE A 21 23.91 27.71 16.19
C PHE A 21 23.01 28.56 15.29
N ILE A 22 22.04 27.90 14.66
CA ILE A 22 20.94 28.55 13.96
C ILE A 22 19.64 28.31 14.74
N ALA A 23 18.86 29.37 14.91
CA ALA A 23 17.53 29.34 15.48
C ALA A 23 16.50 29.76 14.41
N MET A 24 15.33 29.12 14.40
CA MET A 24 14.24 29.50 13.50
C MET A 24 12.87 29.37 14.16
N ALA A 25 11.92 30.20 13.71
CA ALA A 25 10.51 30.10 14.06
C ALA A 25 9.76 29.41 12.89
N PRO A 26 9.42 28.12 12.99
CA PRO A 26 8.99 27.34 11.83
C PRO A 26 7.61 27.76 11.30
N ASP A 27 6.78 28.38 12.13
CA ASP A 27 5.51 28.97 11.69
C ASP A 27 5.71 30.25 10.85
N LEU A 28 6.82 30.96 11.07
CA LEU A 28 7.16 32.21 10.38
C LEU A 28 8.19 31.93 9.30
N LYS A 29 7.71 31.62 8.09
CA LYS A 29 8.57 31.13 7.00
C LYS A 29 9.70 32.13 6.71
N GLY A 30 10.94 31.65 6.83
CA GLY A 30 12.16 32.43 6.60
C GLY A 30 12.62 33.26 7.80
N CYS A 31 11.93 33.22 8.94
CA CYS A 31 12.38 33.87 10.17
C CYS A 31 13.46 33.00 10.84
N ILE A 32 14.71 33.41 10.65
CA ILE A 32 15.91 32.72 11.15
C ILE A 32 16.83 33.73 11.81
N ALA A 33 17.64 33.26 12.75
CA ALA A 33 18.75 33.99 13.33
C ALA A 33 19.87 33.01 13.69
N ASP A 34 21.10 33.50 13.80
CA ASP A 34 22.27 32.73 14.17
C ASP A 34 22.93 33.28 15.44
N GLY A 35 23.78 32.49 16.06
CA GLY A 35 24.56 32.90 17.22
C GLY A 35 25.61 31.88 17.61
N GLU A 36 26.68 32.34 18.26
CA GLU A 36 27.78 31.49 18.74
C GLU A 36 27.33 30.46 19.78
N THR A 37 26.25 30.75 20.50
CA THR A 37 25.62 29.83 21.47
C THR A 37 24.13 29.66 21.17
N PRO A 38 23.49 28.59 21.67
CA PRO A 38 22.05 28.41 21.53
C PRO A 38 21.25 29.60 22.06
N GLU A 39 21.66 30.16 23.20
CA GLU A 39 21.00 31.28 23.87
C GLU A 39 21.14 32.57 23.05
N ALA A 40 22.31 32.80 22.46
CA ALA A 40 22.54 33.94 21.58
C ALA A 40 21.64 33.86 20.33
N ALA A 41 21.58 32.69 19.69
CA ALA A 41 20.72 32.48 18.51
C ALA A 41 19.23 32.67 18.84
N ILE A 42 18.77 32.22 20.03
CA ILE A 42 17.39 32.45 20.51
C ILE A 42 17.12 33.93 20.74
N ALA A 43 18.05 34.65 21.39
CA ALA A 43 17.90 36.06 21.68
C ALA A 43 17.76 36.89 20.39
N GLU A 44 18.60 36.63 19.39
CA GLU A 44 18.51 37.27 18.07
C GLU A 44 17.22 36.87 17.34
N LEU A 45 16.78 35.60 17.46
CA LEU A 45 15.54 35.16 16.85
C LEU A 45 14.32 35.90 17.41
N HIS A 46 14.30 36.26 18.70
CA HIS A 46 13.21 37.06 19.26
C HIS A 46 13.08 38.42 18.55
N SER A 47 14.20 39.09 18.27
CA SER A 47 14.21 40.33 17.49
C SER A 47 13.72 40.10 16.06
N ALA A 48 14.25 39.07 15.40
CA ALA A 48 13.84 38.71 14.04
C ALA A 48 12.33 38.38 13.94
N ILE A 49 11.75 37.75 14.96
CA ILE A 49 10.30 37.48 15.03
C ILE A 49 9.52 38.79 15.07
N GLN A 50 9.93 39.77 15.87
CA GLN A 50 9.23 41.06 15.93
C GLN A 50 9.30 41.79 14.58
N GLU A 51 10.49 41.85 13.97
CA GLU A 51 10.67 42.46 12.65
C GLU A 51 9.82 41.77 11.58
N TRP A 52 9.78 40.43 11.59
CA TRP A 52 8.95 39.65 10.68
C TRP A 52 7.47 39.99 10.85
N LEU A 53 6.99 40.08 12.09
CA LEU A 53 5.60 40.40 12.40
C LEU A 53 5.24 41.82 11.98
N ASP A 54 6.11 42.79 12.22
CA ASP A 54 5.90 44.18 11.83
C ASP A 54 5.88 44.34 10.32
N GLU A 55 6.79 43.68 9.60
CA GLU A 55 6.83 43.69 8.15
C GLU A 55 5.59 42.99 7.55
N ALA A 56 5.16 41.87 8.13
CA ALA A 56 3.94 41.18 7.71
C ALA A 56 2.70 42.09 7.89
N ARG A 57 2.61 42.83 9.00
CA ARG A 57 1.55 43.84 9.21
C ARG A 57 1.64 44.97 8.18
N ARG A 58 2.84 45.50 7.94
CA ARG A 58 3.08 46.60 6.98
C ARG A 58 2.69 46.21 5.56
N LEU A 59 2.97 44.97 5.17
CA LEU A 59 2.63 44.42 3.85
C LEU A 59 1.21 43.84 3.79
N ASN A 60 0.43 43.93 4.86
CA ASN A 60 -0.91 43.36 4.98
C ASN A 60 -0.95 41.85 4.61
N ARG A 61 0.09 41.11 5.03
CA ARG A 61 0.19 39.65 4.88
C ARG A 61 -0.51 38.96 6.05
N GLU A 62 -1.03 37.76 5.79
CA GLU A 62 -1.57 36.90 6.84
C GLU A 62 -0.47 36.47 7.82
N ILE A 63 -0.73 36.61 9.11
CA ILE A 63 0.18 36.20 10.19
C ILE A 63 -0.31 34.88 10.77
N PRO A 64 0.41 33.76 10.56
CA PRO A 64 0.00 32.47 11.08
C PRO A 64 0.05 32.48 12.62
N PRO A 65 -0.88 31.81 13.32
CA PRO A 65 -0.81 31.69 14.78
C PRO A 65 0.36 30.78 15.21
N PRO A 66 0.90 30.94 16.43
CA PRO A 66 1.87 30.00 16.98
C PRO A 66 1.38 28.55 16.95
N GLY A 67 2.24 27.64 16.53
CA GLY A 67 1.97 26.21 16.36
C GLY A 67 1.20 25.84 15.10
N ALA A 68 0.93 26.78 14.19
CA ALA A 68 0.18 26.52 12.95
C ALA A 68 0.82 25.43 12.08
N LEU A 69 2.15 25.44 11.93
CA LEU A 69 2.86 24.44 11.14
C LEU A 69 2.71 23.05 11.76
N VAL A 70 2.88 22.95 13.08
CA VAL A 70 2.75 21.68 13.80
C VAL A 70 1.32 21.14 13.66
N ALA A 71 0.31 21.99 13.79
CA ALA A 71 -1.09 21.61 13.60
C ALA A 71 -1.35 21.09 12.17
N ALA A 72 -0.88 21.83 11.15
CA ALA A 72 -1.01 21.42 9.76
C ALA A 72 -0.33 20.07 9.48
N LYS A 73 0.89 19.87 9.98
CA LYS A 73 1.63 18.61 9.81
C LYS A 73 0.98 17.43 10.54
N ARG A 74 0.36 17.67 11.70
CA ARG A 74 -0.44 16.64 12.40
C ARG A 74 -1.68 16.24 11.61
N ALA A 75 -2.38 17.20 11.02
CA ALA A 75 -3.52 16.91 10.16
C ALA A 75 -3.11 16.09 8.93
N GLU A 76 -2.05 16.51 8.23
CA GLU A 76 -1.48 15.78 7.08
C GLU A 76 -1.13 14.33 7.45
N ARG A 77 -0.41 14.14 8.56
CA ARG A 77 -0.06 12.80 9.06
C ARG A 77 -1.28 11.93 9.38
N THR A 78 -2.35 12.55 9.88
CA THR A 78 -3.58 11.84 10.24
C THR A 78 -4.26 11.27 9.00
N GLU A 79 -4.33 12.06 7.93
CA GLU A 79 -4.89 11.60 6.65
C GLU A 79 -4.03 10.52 6.00
N ILE A 80 -2.71 10.68 6.00
CA ILE A 80 -1.79 9.63 5.49
C ILE A 80 -1.99 8.31 6.25
N ASN A 81 -2.05 8.36 7.58
CA ASN A 81 -2.26 7.15 8.40
C ASN A 81 -3.62 6.50 8.14
N LYS A 82 -4.66 7.29 7.87
CA LYS A 82 -5.99 6.79 7.52
C LYS A 82 -5.96 6.04 6.18
N LEU A 83 -5.28 6.60 5.18
CA LEU A 83 -5.09 5.97 3.88
C LEU A 83 -4.27 4.67 4.00
N LEU A 84 -3.20 4.68 4.77
CA LEU A 84 -2.37 3.48 5.01
C LEU A 84 -3.19 2.34 5.61
N LYS A 85 -4.00 2.63 6.65
CA LYS A 85 -4.92 1.64 7.23
C LYS A 85 -5.95 1.12 6.24
N ALA A 86 -6.41 1.95 5.31
CA ALA A 86 -7.32 1.51 4.25
C ALA A 86 -6.61 0.59 3.26
N GLN A 87 -5.37 0.91 2.86
CA GLN A 87 -4.55 0.04 2.01
C GLN A 87 -4.24 -1.30 2.67
N GLU A 88 -3.90 -1.32 3.96
CA GLU A 88 -3.66 -2.56 4.71
C GLU A 88 -4.87 -3.50 4.67
N ARG A 89 -6.09 -2.95 4.80
CA ARG A 89 -7.32 -3.74 4.66
C ARG A 89 -7.47 -4.31 3.26
N LEU A 90 -7.19 -3.51 2.23
CA LEU A 90 -7.26 -3.96 0.84
C LEU A 90 -6.25 -5.08 0.55
N ILE A 91 -5.01 -4.93 1.02
CA ILE A 91 -3.95 -5.95 0.86
C ILE A 91 -4.39 -7.27 1.52
N LYS A 92 -4.97 -7.21 2.72
CA LYS A 92 -5.50 -8.41 3.39
C LYS A 92 -6.60 -9.08 2.58
N THR A 93 -7.53 -8.31 2.02
CA THR A 93 -8.59 -8.85 1.16
C THR A 93 -8.02 -9.47 -0.11
N GLN A 94 -7.05 -8.82 -0.77
CA GLN A 94 -6.39 -9.35 -1.97
C GLN A 94 -5.66 -10.67 -1.68
N ASP A 95 -4.93 -10.76 -0.57
CA ASP A 95 -4.25 -12.00 -0.17
C ASP A 95 -5.23 -13.15 0.05
N GLN A 96 -6.38 -12.87 0.69
CA GLN A 96 -7.41 -13.88 0.88
C GLN A 96 -8.01 -14.35 -0.46
N LEU A 97 -8.34 -13.42 -1.36
CA LEU A 97 -8.84 -13.77 -2.70
C LEU A 97 -7.83 -14.61 -3.48
N LEU A 98 -6.54 -14.29 -3.39
CA LEU A 98 -5.48 -15.07 -4.02
C LEU A 98 -5.37 -16.48 -3.43
N LYS A 99 -5.51 -16.64 -2.12
CA LYS A 99 -5.53 -17.95 -1.45
C LYS A 99 -6.73 -18.79 -1.91
N ASP A 100 -7.91 -18.18 -1.96
CA ASP A 100 -9.13 -18.86 -2.37
C ASP A 100 -9.05 -19.29 -3.84
N ALA A 101 -8.58 -18.41 -4.73
CA ALA A 101 -8.36 -18.73 -6.14
C ALA A 101 -7.36 -19.90 -6.32
N ARG A 102 -6.25 -19.93 -5.57
CA ARG A 102 -5.29 -21.05 -5.60
C ARG A 102 -5.95 -22.36 -5.18
N LYS A 103 -6.82 -22.34 -4.17
CA LYS A 103 -7.55 -23.53 -3.70
C LYS A 103 -8.47 -24.08 -4.78
N GLU A 104 -9.24 -23.22 -5.46
CA GLU A 104 -10.12 -23.64 -6.56
C GLU A 104 -9.32 -24.20 -7.74
N ILE A 105 -8.21 -23.57 -8.12
CA ILE A 105 -7.30 -24.12 -9.14
C ILE A 105 -6.80 -25.51 -8.74
N GLY A 106 -6.46 -25.73 -7.46
CA GLY A 106 -6.06 -27.03 -6.95
C GLY A 106 -7.14 -28.10 -7.10
N LYS A 107 -8.41 -27.75 -6.80
CA LYS A 107 -9.54 -28.68 -7.00
C LYS A 107 -9.71 -29.03 -8.47
N ILE A 108 -9.71 -28.03 -9.36
CA ILE A 108 -9.83 -28.23 -10.80
C ILE A 108 -8.71 -29.15 -11.31
N ARG A 109 -7.46 -28.90 -10.89
CA ARG A 109 -6.31 -29.75 -11.24
C ARG A 109 -6.54 -31.20 -10.84
N ASN A 110 -7.01 -31.45 -9.61
CA ASN A 110 -7.27 -32.80 -9.13
C ASN A 110 -8.40 -33.46 -9.94
N SER A 111 -9.51 -32.76 -10.18
CA SER A 111 -10.61 -33.27 -11.01
C SER A 111 -10.14 -33.63 -12.43
N VAL A 112 -9.30 -32.78 -13.04
CA VAL A 112 -8.71 -33.07 -14.36
C VAL A 112 -7.83 -34.32 -14.30
N SER A 113 -6.99 -34.48 -13.27
CA SER A 113 -6.17 -35.69 -13.08
C SER A 113 -7.03 -36.95 -13.00
N THR A 114 -8.09 -36.92 -12.19
CA THR A 114 -9.02 -38.05 -12.05
C THR A 114 -9.71 -38.38 -13.37
N LEU A 115 -10.19 -37.37 -14.09
CA LEU A 115 -10.82 -37.58 -15.39
C LEU A 115 -9.85 -38.16 -16.42
N LEU A 116 -8.59 -37.71 -16.45
CA LEU A 116 -7.57 -38.27 -17.32
C LEU A 116 -7.29 -39.75 -16.99
N GLU A 117 -7.15 -40.10 -15.70
CA GLU A 117 -6.99 -41.48 -15.25
C GLU A 117 -8.19 -42.37 -15.60
N GLU A 118 -9.42 -41.86 -15.48
CA GLU A 118 -10.64 -42.56 -15.88
C GLU A 118 -10.71 -42.79 -17.40
N GLN A 119 -10.28 -41.81 -18.21
CA GLN A 119 -10.23 -41.95 -19.67
C GLN A 119 -9.18 -42.98 -20.10
N SER A 120 -7.95 -42.90 -19.58
CA SER A 120 -6.91 -43.91 -19.86
C SER A 120 -7.38 -45.32 -19.48
N ARG A 121 -8.06 -45.48 -18.35
CA ARG A 121 -8.63 -46.77 -17.93
C ARG A 121 -9.73 -47.28 -18.85
N LYS A 122 -10.51 -46.40 -19.48
CA LYS A 122 -11.54 -46.78 -20.48
C LYS A 122 -10.89 -47.17 -21.81
N GLU A 123 -9.81 -46.52 -22.20
CA GLU A 123 -9.03 -46.84 -23.39
C GLU A 123 -8.27 -48.16 -23.25
N ASP A 124 -7.76 -48.49 -22.06
CA ASP A 124 -7.07 -49.75 -21.74
C ASP A 124 -8.00 -50.95 -21.51
N ARG A 125 -9.33 -50.80 -21.65
CA ARG A 125 -10.26 -51.93 -21.44
C ARG A 125 -10.08 -53.00 -22.53
N PRO A 126 -9.92 -54.28 -22.17
CA PRO A 126 -9.78 -55.35 -23.14
C PRO A 126 -11.06 -55.51 -23.99
N TYR A 127 -10.88 -55.78 -25.28
CA TYR A 127 -11.96 -55.88 -26.28
C TYR A 127 -13.11 -56.82 -25.89
N SER A 128 -12.83 -57.86 -25.09
CA SER A 128 -13.81 -58.81 -24.56
C SER A 128 -14.85 -58.16 -23.63
N GLU A 129 -14.48 -57.12 -22.88
CA GLU A 129 -15.42 -56.42 -21.99
C GLU A 129 -16.33 -55.47 -22.78
N TRP A 130 -15.83 -54.89 -23.87
CA TRP A 130 -16.59 -54.03 -24.78
C TRP A 130 -17.73 -54.78 -25.49
N THR A 131 -17.51 -56.06 -25.81
CA THR A 131 -18.52 -56.90 -26.52
C THR A 131 -19.64 -57.38 -25.60
N ALA A 132 -19.36 -57.66 -24.32
CA ALA A 132 -20.38 -58.07 -23.34
C ALA A 132 -21.40 -56.94 -23.03
N GLU A 133 -20.92 -55.71 -22.85
CA GLU A 133 -21.76 -54.56 -22.50
C GLU A 133 -22.66 -54.15 -23.68
N THR A 134 -22.13 -54.23 -24.89
CA THR A 134 -22.88 -53.90 -26.10
C THR A 134 -23.87 -55.00 -26.51
N LEU A 135 -23.58 -56.29 -26.24
CA LEU A 135 -24.54 -57.40 -26.45
C LEU A 135 -25.76 -57.28 -25.50
N SER A 136 -25.56 -56.80 -24.28
CA SER A 136 -26.63 -56.45 -23.33
C SER A 136 -27.48 -55.27 -23.83
N ALA A 137 -26.86 -54.21 -24.35
CA ALA A 137 -27.58 -53.06 -24.92
C ALA A 137 -28.36 -53.40 -26.21
N SER A 138 -27.88 -54.36 -27.01
CA SER A 138 -28.62 -54.89 -28.18
C SER A 138 -29.82 -55.76 -27.80
N ALA A 139 -29.96 -56.19 -26.54
CA ALA A 139 -31.11 -56.99 -26.09
C ALA A 139 -32.36 -56.15 -25.78
N ILE A 140 -32.26 -54.82 -25.66
CA ILE A 140 -33.40 -53.93 -25.33
C ILE A 140 -33.80 -53.00 -26.49
N GLY A 141 -33.08 -53.01 -27.62
CA GLY A 141 -33.49 -52.26 -28.80
C GLY A 141 -32.63 -52.58 -30.01
N GLY A 142 -33.21 -53.27 -31.00
CA GLY A 142 -32.55 -53.59 -32.25
C GLY A 142 -32.20 -52.32 -33.04
N VAL A 143 -30.93 -51.91 -33.02
CA VAL A 143 -30.37 -50.95 -33.98
C VAL A 143 -28.96 -51.40 -34.40
N ARG A 144 -28.74 -51.44 -35.72
CA ARG A 144 -27.54 -51.92 -36.43
C ARG A 144 -26.26 -51.26 -35.93
N ARG A 145 -25.21 -52.07 -35.71
CA ARG A 145 -23.84 -51.58 -35.48
C ARG A 145 -23.07 -51.44 -36.79
N ARG A 146 -22.38 -50.31 -36.98
CA ARG A 146 -21.18 -50.22 -37.83
C ARG A 146 -20.00 -50.75 -37.02
N ALA A 147 -19.23 -51.67 -37.61
CA ALA A 147 -17.98 -52.15 -37.07
C ALA A 147 -16.89 -51.04 -37.13
N PRO A 148 -16.02 -50.89 -36.12
CA PRO A 148 -14.76 -50.20 -36.29
C PRO A 148 -13.79 -51.14 -37.02
N LEU A 149 -13.41 -50.76 -38.24
CA LEU A 149 -12.28 -51.36 -38.94
C LEU A 149 -10.99 -50.82 -38.32
N HIS A 150 -10.28 -51.64 -37.55
CA HIS A 150 -8.85 -51.46 -37.35
C HIS A 150 -8.11 -52.45 -38.25
N LEU A 151 -7.43 -51.90 -39.27
CA LEU A 151 -6.29 -52.56 -39.90
C LEU A 151 -5.05 -52.22 -39.06
N ASN A 152 -4.24 -53.27 -38.86
CA ASN A 152 -2.88 -53.35 -38.28
C ASN A 152 -2.14 -52.05 -37.94
#